data_AF-D4MT17-F1
#
_entry.id   AF-D4MT17-F1
#
_cell.length_a   1.000
_cell.length_b   1.000
_cell.length_c   1.000
_cell.angle_alpha   90.00
_cell.angle_beta   90.00
_cell.angle_gamma   90.00
#
_symmetry.space_group_name_H-M   'P 1'
#
loop_
_entity.id
_entity.type
_entity.pdbx_description
1 polymer ?
#
loop_
_entity_poly.entity_id
_entity_poly.type
_entity_poly.pdbx_seq_one_letter_code
_entity_poly.pdbx_strand_id
1 'polypeptide(L)' 'MKEMFAFIRDYRGDVPGASARDCGNYLDMNLPMANWLADRFLREVLDSVDDSRLLYPED' A
#
# COMPACT_ATOMS: atom_id res chain seq x y z
N MET A 1 -1.11 10.79 4.22
CA MET A 1 -1.12 9.75 3.18
C MET A 1 0.28 9.37 2.72
N LYS A 2 1.10 10.30 2.20
CA LYS A 2 2.49 9.99 1.76
C LYS A 2 3.35 9.32 2.83
N GLU A 3 3.38 9.88 4.03
CA GLU A 3 4.15 9.35 5.16
C GLU A 3 3.73 7.92 5.55
N MET A 4 2.42 7.64 5.49
CA MET A 4 1.88 6.30 5.75
C MET A 4 2.35 5.29 4.70
N PHE A 5 2.30 5.65 3.42
CA PHE A 5 2.79 4.77 2.35
C PHE A 5 4.31 4.61 2.36
N ALA A 6 5.05 5.65 2.74
CA ALA A 6 6.50 5.55 2.97
C ALA A 6 6.80 4.59 4.14
N PHE A 7 6.04 4.67 5.23
CA PHE A 7 6.14 3.72 6.33
C PHE A 7 5.86 2.28 5.87
N ILE A 8 4.78 2.03 5.13
CA ILE A 8 4.44 0.68 4.64
C ILE A 8 5.55 0.17 3.73
N ARG A 9 6.04 0.98 2.78
CA ARG A 9 7.15 0.62 1.87
C ARG A 9 8.39 0.15 2.64
N ASP A 10 8.75 0.88 3.68
CA ASP A 10 10.00 0.68 4.42
C ASP A 10 9.86 -0.28 5.60
N TYR A 11 8.64 -0.71 5.94
CA TYR A 11 8.39 -1.59 7.08
C TYR A 11 9.08 -2.94 6.91
N ARG A 12 9.68 -3.39 8.00
CA ARG A 12 10.35 -4.69 8.13
C ARG A 12 9.96 -5.30 9.47
N GLY A 13 9.79 -6.62 9.47
CA GLY A 13 9.39 -7.38 10.64
C GLY A 13 8.09 -8.14 10.38
N ASP A 14 7.45 -8.58 11.46
CA ASP A 14 6.21 -9.33 11.35
C ASP A 14 5.03 -8.39 11.14
N VAL A 15 4.09 -8.79 10.29
CA VAL A 15 2.83 -8.04 10.09
C VAL A 15 2.00 -8.17 11.36
N PRO A 16 1.67 -7.08 12.06
CA PRO A 16 0.86 -7.15 13.27
C PRO A 16 -0.48 -7.82 13.00
N GLY A 17 -0.84 -8.82 13.81
CA GLY A 17 -2.08 -9.58 13.65
C GLY A 17 -2.05 -10.67 12.58
N ALA A 18 -0.92 -10.93 11.92
CA ALA A 18 -0.74 -12.09 11.01
C ALA A 18 -0.64 -13.41 11.80
N SER A 19 -1.67 -13.73 12.57
CA SER A 19 -1.79 -14.93 13.40
C SER A 19 -3.18 -15.53 13.26
N ALA A 20 -3.30 -16.85 13.47
CA ALA A 20 -4.58 -17.55 13.42
C ALA A 20 -5.60 -17.04 14.45
N ARG A 21 -5.13 -16.49 15.58
CA ARG A 21 -5.99 -15.92 16.62
C ARG A 21 -6.55 -14.56 16.20
N ASP A 22 -5.73 -13.75 15.56
CA ASP A 22 -6.01 -12.32 15.39
C ASP A 22 -6.53 -11.99 13.97
N CYS A 23 -6.41 -12.92 13.01
CA CYS A 23 -6.85 -12.73 11.63
C CYS A 23 -7.41 -14.01 10.98
N GLY A 24 -8.65 -13.95 10.50
CA GLY A 24 -9.33 -15.10 9.87
C GLY A 24 -8.71 -15.60 8.56
N ASN A 25 -7.88 -14.78 7.91
CA ASN A 25 -7.15 -15.15 6.69
C ASN A 25 -5.62 -14.95 6.84
N TYR A 26 -5.07 -15.15 8.05
CA TYR A 26 -3.67 -14.84 8.38
C TYR A 26 -2.60 -15.46 7.45
N LEU A 27 -2.93 -16.53 6.72
CA LEU A 27 -2.05 -17.16 5.74
C LEU A 27 -1.88 -16.35 4.44
N ASP A 28 -2.77 -15.38 4.19
CA ASP A 28 -2.76 -14.51 3.01
C ASP A 28 -2.14 -13.13 3.29
N MET A 29 -1.19 -13.08 4.23
CA MET A 29 -0.42 -11.88 4.54
C MET A 29 0.91 -11.89 3.79
N ASN A 30 1.11 -10.90 2.90
CA ASN A 30 2.31 -10.81 2.06
C ASN A 30 2.98 -9.43 2.20
N LEU A 31 3.91 -9.33 3.16
CA LEU A 31 4.65 -8.09 3.41
C LEU A 31 5.49 -7.63 2.19
N PRO A 32 6.27 -8.49 1.51
CA PRO A 32 7.02 -8.07 0.32
C PRO A 32 6.14 -7.43 -0.76
N MET A 33 4.95 -7.98 -1.01
CA MET A 33 4.01 -7.43 -1.98
C MET A 33 3.39 -6.10 -1.51
N ALA A 34 3.06 -5.99 -0.22
CA ALA A 34 2.57 -4.74 0.37
C ALA A 34 3.60 -3.61 0.22
N ASN A 35 4.88 -3.89 0.50
CA ASN A 35 5.96 -2.92 0.34
C ASN A 35 6.09 -2.47 -1.12
N TRP A 36 6.01 -3.41 -2.07
CA TRP A 36 6.08 -3.10 -3.50
C TRP A 36 4.91 -2.24 -3.98
N LEU A 37 3.67 -2.59 -3.60
CA LEU A 37 2.49 -1.82 -3.94
C LEU A 37 2.54 -0.41 -3.34
N ALA A 38 3.04 -0.30 -2.11
CA ALA A 38 3.18 0.98 -1.44
C ALA A 38 4.22 1.88 -2.12
N ASP A 39 5.39 1.34 -2.51
CA ASP A 39 6.40 2.09 -3.30
C ASP A 39 5.80 2.58 -4.61
N ARG A 40 5.12 1.70 -5.36
CA ARG A 40 4.54 2.03 -6.65
C ARG A 40 3.51 3.16 -6.52
N PHE A 41 2.57 3.03 -5.58
CA PHE A 41 1.54 4.04 -5.40
C PHE A 41 2.10 5.38 -4.91
N LEU A 42 3.10 5.33 -4.00
CA LEU A 42 3.78 6.53 -3.54
C LEU A 42 4.45 7.26 -4.71
N ARG A 43 5.23 6.55 -5.53
CA ARG A 43 6.01 7.13 -6.63
C ARG A 43 5.17 7.56 -7.83
N GLU A 44 4.21 6.75 -8.24
CA GLU A 44 3.46 6.96 -9.49
C GLU A 44 2.21 7.83 -9.31
N VAL A 45 1.69 7.93 -8.08
CA VAL A 45 0.43 8.62 -7.81
C VAL A 45 0.60 9.71 -6.77
N LEU A 46 1.08 9.39 -5.56
CA LEU A 46 1.09 10.38 -4.49
C LEU A 46 2.15 11.47 -4.71
N ASP A 47 3.32 11.12 -5.22
CA ASP A 47 4.40 12.08 -5.49
C ASP A 47 4.21 12.90 -6.76
N SER A 48 3.38 12.41 -7.68
CA SER A 48 3.08 13.07 -8.95
C SER A 48 1.58 12.99 -9.27
N VAL A 49 0.74 13.52 -8.37
CA VAL A 49 -0.71 13.57 -8.63
C VAL A 49 -1.00 14.65 -9.66
N ASP A 50 -1.81 14.31 -10.65
CA ASP A 50 -2.18 15.21 -11.74
C ASP A 50 -3.62 14.93 -12.21
N ASP A 51 -4.17 15.84 -13.01
CA ASP A 51 -5.57 15.83 -13.44
C ASP A 51 -5.97 14.58 -14.25
N SER A 52 -5.03 13.88 -14.88
CA SER A 52 -5.30 12.64 -15.64
C SER A 52 -5.90 11.51 -14.79
N ARG A 53 -5.78 11.61 -13.46
CA ARG A 53 -6.28 10.62 -12.50
C ARG A 53 -7.41 11.17 -11.62
N LEU A 54 -7.81 12.42 -11.83
CA LEU A 54 -8.80 13.13 -11.00
C LEU A 54 -10.05 13.53 -11.78
N LEU A 55 -9.96 13.57 -13.11
CA LEU A 55 -11.07 13.91 -14.00
C LEU A 55 -11.62 12.65 -14.67
N TYR A 56 -12.94 12.50 -14.62
CA TYR A 56 -13.62 11.50 -15.44
C TYR A 56 -13.60 11.93 -16.92
N PRO A 57 -13.60 10.97 -17.87
CA PRO A 57 -13.75 11.29 -19.28
C PRO A 57 -15.04 12.08 -19.54
N GLU A 58 -14.97 13.08 -20.40
CA GLU A 58 -16.15 13.71 -20.98
C GLU A 58 -16.60 12.91 -22.22
N ASP A 59 -17.89 12.99 -22.54
CA ASP A 59 -18.60 12.18 -23.55
C ASP A 59 -17.94 12.17 -24.95
#